data_AF-A0A5J4TX84-F1
#
_entry.id   AF-A0A5J4TX84-F1
#
_cell.length_a   1.000
_cell.length_b   1.000
_cell.length_c   1.000
_cell.angle_alpha   90.00
_cell.angle_beta   90.00
_cell.angle_gamma   90.00
#
_symmetry.space_group_name_H-M   'P 1'
#
loop_
_entity.id
_entity.type
_entity.pdbx_description
1 polymer ?
#
loop_
_entity_poly.entity_id
_entity_poly.type
_entity_poly.pdbx_seq_one_letter_code
_entity_poly.pdbx_strand_id
1 'polypeptide(L)'
;MLPSNVGLVKTAHGGLHAYCNRNSYTLPSNRCVKCITLDNIEIDIFGQMFKYKEYNDESEQKELVQNRVVGPNSSFRETKNNKRETLKYEAINDWANMTHLASLREILDSWNVDIEIQYLEYLEKKQRREFGQQITEEGTIDKMNDEIAQACIDGLKNLEIHNYPQPINMEVSLLSIFSGLYGITNESIRAEGMRNIRQFNKLTANAEKNYGQAASSGERKPNPWILTKILKYHNKDYYEQTIKPLLKKNYEVKKQQKIADTVKQIEQHEIDLKNSFKLNDISDKAMNGKYDNKLELVAEDLLKVINAAPCQNGWCYIVKEYDCLNEKNVINYKNKTAIYDQLRTIRLWQDRKKHITAIDALEQYHSLFEKLGIKFISQNPKIFSTFQGYKYIQVDEIDQTKIEQFLGLVKDTISANNELIYEYLLNWIAYIIQNAGKKTETAPILQGLQGYSSKNVTDIDDMVGKFNAVIENKMLVIANEMKNCGDARMPNMDALKSIITDSSFQVNEKYIPK
;
A
#
# COMPACT_ATOMS: atom_id res chain seq x y z
N MET A 1 14.53 25.21 -27.44
CA MET A 1 15.65 25.97 -26.82
C MET A 1 16.02 25.29 -25.49
N LEU A 2 17.28 25.36 -25.04
CA LEU A 2 17.68 24.86 -23.71
C LEU A 2 17.31 25.89 -22.63
N PRO A 3 16.87 25.46 -21.43
CA PRO A 3 16.72 26.35 -20.27
C PRO A 3 18.01 27.12 -19.95
N SER A 4 17.88 28.33 -19.41
CA SER A 4 19.02 29.22 -19.10
C SER A 4 19.96 28.67 -18.02
N ASN A 5 19.48 27.73 -17.20
CA ASN A 5 20.19 27.05 -16.12
C ASN A 5 20.72 25.66 -16.52
N VAL A 6 21.00 25.42 -17.80
CA VAL A 6 21.73 24.23 -18.29
C VAL A 6 23.21 24.57 -18.43
N GLY A 7 24.12 23.71 -17.96
CA GLY A 7 25.56 23.92 -18.20
C GLY A 7 25.93 23.57 -19.64
N LEU A 8 26.59 24.46 -20.36
CA LEU A 8 26.88 24.30 -21.79
C LEU A 8 28.38 24.30 -22.08
N VAL A 9 28.84 23.27 -22.78
CA VAL A 9 30.23 23.14 -23.22
C VAL A 9 30.28 22.82 -24.71
N LYS A 10 30.96 23.65 -25.49
CA LYS A 10 31.23 23.40 -26.90
C LYS A 10 32.28 22.30 -27.04
N THR A 11 32.02 21.33 -27.91
CA THR A 11 32.99 20.27 -28.18
C THR A 11 34.02 20.72 -29.21
N ALA A 12 35.17 20.06 -29.16
CA ALA A 12 36.29 20.23 -30.08
C ALA A 12 35.92 20.16 -31.57
N HIS A 13 34.87 19.40 -31.92
CA HIS A 13 34.43 19.17 -33.30
C HIS A 13 33.15 19.94 -33.67
N GLY A 14 32.76 20.93 -32.87
CA GLY A 14 31.63 21.83 -33.16
C GLY A 14 30.26 21.38 -32.65
N GLY A 15 30.20 20.26 -31.91
CA GLY A 15 29.01 19.84 -31.18
C GLY A 15 28.84 20.54 -29.84
N LEU A 16 27.82 20.13 -29.07
CA LEU A 16 27.42 20.75 -27.81
C LEU A 16 27.19 19.69 -26.73
N HIS A 17 27.78 19.86 -25.56
CA HIS A 17 27.44 19.09 -24.36
C HIS A 17 26.52 19.92 -23.45
N ALA A 18 25.40 19.33 -23.04
CA ALA A 18 24.43 19.91 -22.12
C ALA A 18 24.45 19.16 -20.76
N TYR A 19 24.67 19.88 -19.67
CA TYR A 19 24.77 19.37 -18.31
C TYR A 19 23.53 19.73 -17.50
N CYS A 20 22.89 18.74 -16.89
CA CYS A 20 21.62 18.89 -16.17
C CYS A 20 21.55 18.07 -14.87
N ASN A 21 20.60 18.42 -14.01
CA ASN A 21 20.26 17.65 -12.81
C ASN A 21 19.40 16.43 -13.21
N ARG A 22 19.74 15.23 -12.71
CA ARG A 22 18.97 14.02 -13.00
C ARG A 22 17.65 13.96 -12.24
N ASN A 23 17.46 14.72 -11.17
CA ASN A 23 16.26 14.67 -10.33
C ASN A 23 15.86 13.22 -9.98
N SER A 24 16.83 12.44 -9.50
CA SER A 24 16.70 11.00 -9.17
C SER A 24 16.42 10.05 -10.36
N TYR A 25 16.47 10.52 -11.60
CA TYR A 25 16.32 9.68 -12.79
C TYR A 25 17.52 8.72 -12.96
N THR A 26 17.26 7.42 -12.81
CA THR A 26 18.27 6.37 -12.87
C THR A 26 18.53 5.96 -14.32
N LEU A 27 19.60 6.48 -14.93
CA LEU A 27 19.99 6.07 -16.30
C LEU A 27 20.75 4.76 -16.24
N PRO A 28 20.61 3.88 -17.25
CA PRO A 28 21.32 2.60 -17.32
C PRO A 28 22.86 2.74 -17.40
N SER A 29 23.39 3.93 -17.73
CA SER A 29 24.82 4.23 -17.64
C SER A 29 25.05 5.69 -17.21
N ASN A 30 26.22 6.00 -16.64
CA ASN A 30 26.67 7.39 -16.37
C ASN A 30 27.17 8.12 -17.64
N ARG A 31 26.90 7.58 -18.83
CA ARG A 31 27.34 8.10 -20.12
C ARG A 31 26.10 8.47 -20.94
N CYS A 32 26.14 9.67 -21.54
CA CYS A 32 25.17 10.33 -22.43
C CYS A 32 23.73 9.75 -22.44
N VAL A 33 22.75 10.56 -22.02
CA VAL A 33 21.32 10.23 -22.01
C VAL A 33 20.78 10.06 -23.43
N LYS A 34 21.18 10.96 -24.35
CA LYS A 34 20.70 11.03 -25.74
C LYS A 34 21.57 12.00 -26.54
N CYS A 35 21.87 11.67 -27.79
CA CYS A 35 22.36 12.62 -28.78
C CYS A 35 21.14 13.16 -29.55
N ILE A 36 21.04 14.48 -29.67
CA ILE A 36 20.03 15.14 -30.51
C ILE A 36 20.77 15.83 -31.66
N THR A 37 20.43 15.45 -32.87
CA THR A 37 20.93 16.13 -34.08
C THR A 37 19.91 17.18 -34.50
N LEU A 38 20.28 18.45 -34.39
CA LEU A 38 19.60 19.55 -35.08
C LEU A 38 20.32 19.81 -36.41
N ASP A 39 19.67 20.49 -37.35
CA ASP A 39 20.16 20.70 -38.73
C ASP A 39 21.64 21.13 -38.83
N ASN A 40 22.19 21.78 -37.79
CA ASN A 40 23.54 22.32 -37.76
C ASN A 40 24.39 21.94 -36.51
N ILE A 41 23.83 21.25 -35.50
CA ILE A 41 24.51 20.98 -34.21
C ILE A 41 24.06 19.64 -33.62
N GLU A 42 25.02 18.83 -33.18
CA GLU A 42 24.78 17.64 -32.35
C GLU A 42 24.89 17.98 -30.86
N ILE A 43 23.89 17.59 -30.07
CA ILE A 43 23.81 17.86 -28.64
C ILE A 43 23.82 16.56 -27.85
N ASP A 44 24.86 16.34 -27.05
CA ASP A 44 24.95 15.25 -26.09
C ASP A 44 24.48 15.71 -24.69
N ILE A 45 23.49 15.03 -24.13
CA ILE A 45 22.94 15.35 -22.79
C ILE A 45 23.59 14.48 -21.72
N PHE A 46 24.20 15.08 -20.71
CA PHE A 46 24.82 14.37 -19.58
C PHE A 46 24.04 14.58 -18.28
N GLY A 47 23.78 13.47 -17.57
CA GLY A 47 23.08 13.46 -16.30
C GLY A 47 24.03 13.51 -15.09
N GLN A 48 23.97 14.62 -14.36
CA GLN A 48 24.51 14.97 -13.03
C GLN A 48 25.97 14.62 -12.67
N MET A 49 26.75 15.66 -12.38
CA MET A 49 27.90 15.66 -11.47
C MET A 49 27.57 16.62 -10.32
N PHE A 50 27.17 16.10 -9.16
CA PHE A 50 27.35 16.88 -7.94
C PHE A 50 28.86 16.95 -7.65
N LYS A 51 29.35 18.08 -7.10
CA LYS A 51 30.74 18.13 -6.58
C LYS A 51 30.96 17.11 -5.47
N TYR A 52 29.90 16.56 -4.86
CA TYR A 52 29.96 15.67 -3.70
C TYR A 52 28.90 14.56 -3.81
N LYS A 53 29.20 13.36 -3.28
CA LYS A 53 28.17 12.33 -3.03
C LYS A 53 27.23 12.84 -1.93
N GLU A 54 25.92 12.83 -2.16
CA GLU A 54 24.95 12.79 -1.06
C GLU A 54 24.84 11.33 -0.62
N TYR A 55 25.53 10.99 0.48
CA TYR A 55 25.10 9.89 1.32
C TYR A 55 24.26 10.47 2.46
N ASN A 56 23.33 9.67 2.97
CA ASN A 56 22.53 9.95 4.17
C ASN A 56 23.34 10.70 5.23
N ASP A 57 22.66 11.59 5.96
CA ASP A 57 23.09 12.68 6.86
C ASP A 57 24.23 12.46 7.88
N GLU A 58 25.06 11.43 7.78
CA GLU A 58 26.17 11.18 8.69
C GLU A 58 27.43 10.72 7.95
N SER A 59 28.23 11.66 7.41
CA SER A 59 29.70 11.58 7.36
C SER A 59 30.32 12.78 6.62
N GLU A 60 31.25 13.48 7.28
CA GLU A 60 32.04 14.60 6.74
C GLU A 60 33.14 14.16 5.72
N GLN A 61 32.86 13.19 4.84
CA GLN A 61 33.76 12.81 3.76
C GLN A 61 33.17 13.14 2.39
N LYS A 62 33.40 14.39 1.99
CA LYS A 62 33.08 14.96 0.69
C LYS A 62 34.01 14.42 -0.41
N GLU A 63 33.76 13.20 -0.91
CA GLU A 63 34.42 12.70 -2.13
C GLU A 63 33.81 13.31 -3.39
N LEU A 64 34.69 13.73 -4.32
CA LEU A 64 34.33 14.32 -5.61
C LEU A 64 33.89 13.22 -6.59
N VAL A 65 32.64 13.25 -7.05
CA VAL A 65 32.17 12.31 -8.09
C VAL A 65 32.73 12.75 -9.44
N GLN A 66 33.93 12.28 -9.78
CA GLN A 66 34.39 12.35 -11.16
C GLN A 66 33.66 11.29 -11.99
N ASN A 67 32.50 11.67 -12.54
CA ASN A 67 32.02 11.00 -13.74
C ASN A 67 33.06 11.24 -14.84
N ARG A 68 33.36 10.24 -15.68
CA ARG A 68 34.31 10.33 -16.82
C ARG A 68 33.75 11.23 -17.95
N VAL A 69 33.29 12.42 -17.61
CA VAL A 69 32.65 13.40 -18.49
C VAL A 69 33.60 14.59 -18.62
N VAL A 70 33.77 15.08 -19.85
CA VAL A 70 34.84 16.03 -20.19
C VAL A 70 34.45 17.44 -19.75
N GLY A 71 35.15 17.97 -18.73
CA GLY A 71 34.89 19.30 -18.19
C GLY A 71 35.29 20.45 -19.13
N PRO A 72 34.88 21.68 -18.81
CA PRO A 72 35.24 22.86 -19.59
C PRO A 72 36.75 23.09 -19.50
N ASN A 73 37.37 23.63 -20.55
CA ASN A 73 38.82 23.86 -20.66
C ASN A 73 39.68 22.58 -20.71
N SER A 74 39.06 21.41 -20.81
CA SER A 74 39.80 20.19 -21.13
C SER A 74 40.36 20.28 -22.54
N SER A 75 41.53 19.70 -22.78
CA SER A 75 42.15 19.63 -24.10
C SER A 75 42.65 18.23 -24.38
N PHE A 76 42.53 17.78 -25.63
CA PHE A 76 43.12 16.52 -26.08
C PHE A 76 43.88 16.74 -27.39
N ARG A 77 44.79 15.80 -27.69
CA ARG A 77 45.56 15.81 -28.92
C ARG A 77 45.00 14.77 -29.86
N GLU A 78 44.65 15.19 -31.05
CA GLU A 78 44.25 14.31 -32.15
C GLU A 78 45.29 14.42 -33.26
N THR A 79 45.52 13.32 -34.00
CA THR A 79 46.38 13.36 -35.19
C THR A 79 45.49 13.17 -36.40
N LYS A 80 45.33 14.22 -37.20
CA LYS A 80 44.55 14.21 -38.43
C LYS A 80 45.47 14.61 -39.59
N ASN A 81 45.46 13.82 -40.67
CA ASN A 81 46.33 14.05 -41.84
C ASN A 81 47.83 14.25 -41.49
N ASN A 82 48.38 13.41 -40.60
CA ASN A 82 49.78 13.49 -40.11
C ASN A 82 50.19 14.80 -39.42
N LYS A 83 49.24 15.66 -39.04
CA LYS A 83 49.47 16.80 -38.14
C LYS A 83 48.82 16.54 -36.79
N ARG A 84 49.57 16.81 -35.71
CA ARG A 84 49.02 16.81 -34.34
C ARG A 84 48.31 18.13 -34.09
N GLU A 85 47.02 18.06 -33.84
CA GLU A 85 46.19 19.21 -33.47
C GLU A 85 45.78 19.06 -32.00
N THR A 86 45.83 20.16 -31.25
CA THR A 86 45.31 20.21 -29.88
C THR A 86 43.94 20.85 -29.92
N LEU A 87 42.90 20.07 -29.65
CA LEU A 87 41.53 20.56 -29.61
C LEU A 87 41.09 20.81 -28.18
N LYS A 88 40.24 21.83 -27.99
CA LYS A 88 39.80 22.29 -26.66
C LYS A 88 38.28 22.26 -26.56
N TYR A 89 37.80 22.01 -25.35
CA TYR A 89 36.41 22.18 -24.97
C TYR A 89 36.22 23.57 -24.37
N GLU A 90 35.23 24.31 -24.85
CA GLU A 90 34.99 25.70 -24.44
C GLU A 90 33.71 25.80 -23.63
N ALA A 91 33.76 26.47 -22.47
CA ALA A 91 32.55 26.80 -21.72
C ALA A 91 31.75 27.87 -22.48
N ILE A 92 30.46 27.64 -22.69
CA ILE A 92 29.58 28.61 -23.38
C ILE A 92 28.90 29.54 -22.37
N ASN A 93 28.64 29.06 -21.15
CA ASN A 93 28.07 29.86 -20.08
C ASN A 93 28.82 29.66 -18.75
N ASP A 94 28.54 30.54 -17.78
CA ASP A 94 29.18 30.51 -16.45
C ASP A 94 28.60 29.41 -15.55
N TRP A 95 28.60 28.18 -16.06
CA TRP A 95 28.04 27.04 -15.36
C TRP A 95 28.90 26.57 -14.19
N ALA A 96 30.18 26.98 -14.13
CA ALA A 96 31.06 26.71 -13.00
C ALA A 96 30.52 27.32 -11.68
N ASN A 97 29.71 28.38 -11.79
CA ASN A 97 29.12 29.12 -10.67
C ASN A 97 27.60 28.89 -10.51
N MET A 98 26.98 28.03 -11.34
CA MET A 98 25.54 27.75 -11.23
C MET A 98 25.24 26.89 -9.99
N THR A 99 24.34 27.40 -9.12
CA THR A 99 23.92 26.71 -7.89
C THR A 99 22.77 25.71 -8.12
N HIS A 100 22.00 25.86 -9.20
CA HIS A 100 20.86 25.00 -9.55
C HIS A 100 20.80 24.75 -11.06
N LEU A 101 21.10 23.51 -11.48
CA LEU A 101 20.95 23.09 -12.88
C LEU A 101 19.50 22.70 -13.18
N ALA A 102 19.06 22.96 -14.42
CA ALA A 102 17.76 22.50 -14.92
C ALA A 102 17.64 20.97 -14.79
N SER A 103 16.44 20.47 -14.53
CA SER A 103 16.22 19.04 -14.48
C SER A 103 16.20 18.43 -15.89
N LEU A 104 16.68 17.19 -16.01
CA LEU A 104 16.62 16.42 -17.24
C LEU A 104 15.19 16.32 -17.78
N ARG A 105 14.21 16.23 -16.88
CA ARG A 105 12.79 16.18 -17.22
C ARG A 105 12.32 17.47 -17.87
N GLU A 106 12.62 18.63 -17.29
CA GLU A 106 12.27 19.93 -17.90
C GLU A 106 12.89 20.12 -19.29
N ILE A 107 14.13 19.66 -19.49
CA ILE A 107 14.78 19.72 -20.81
C ILE A 107 14.03 18.85 -21.83
N LEU A 108 13.73 17.60 -21.47
CA LEU A 108 13.04 16.65 -22.36
C LEU A 108 11.60 17.08 -22.66
N ASP A 109 10.87 17.56 -21.65
CA ASP A 109 9.52 18.09 -21.77
C ASP A 109 9.51 19.33 -22.71
N SER A 110 10.48 20.23 -22.57
CA SER A 110 10.61 21.41 -23.44
C SER A 110 10.86 21.06 -24.92
N TRP A 111 11.37 19.85 -25.17
CA TRP A 111 11.67 19.34 -26.50
C TRP A 111 10.64 18.33 -27.01
N ASN A 112 9.57 18.09 -26.22
CA ASN A 112 8.55 17.10 -26.52
C ASN A 112 9.16 15.70 -26.78
N VAL A 113 10.22 15.35 -26.05
CA VAL A 113 10.92 14.07 -26.17
C VAL A 113 10.54 13.18 -25.00
N ASP A 114 9.71 12.17 -25.26
CA ASP A 114 9.44 11.12 -24.27
C ASP A 114 10.57 10.07 -24.27
N ILE A 115 11.02 9.65 -23.08
CA ILE A 115 11.91 8.49 -22.93
C ILE A 115 11.00 7.28 -22.69
N GLU A 116 10.38 6.81 -23.76
CA GLU A 116 9.64 5.57 -23.73
C GLU A 116 10.62 4.40 -23.60
N ILE A 117 10.83 3.91 -22.37
CA ILE A 117 11.10 2.48 -22.21
C ILE A 117 9.79 1.78 -22.57
N GLN A 118 9.81 0.93 -23.60
CA GLN A 118 8.65 0.12 -23.97
C GLN A 118 8.08 -0.57 -22.73
N TYR A 119 6.76 -0.49 -22.54
CA TYR A 119 6.10 -0.98 -21.33
C TYR A 119 6.45 -2.44 -20.99
N LEU A 120 6.62 -3.28 -22.00
CA LEU A 120 7.07 -4.67 -21.86
C LEU A 120 8.50 -4.76 -21.32
N GLU A 121 9.44 -3.97 -21.83
CA GLU A 121 10.82 -3.93 -21.35
C GLU A 121 10.91 -3.40 -19.91
N TYR A 122 10.05 -2.45 -19.56
CA TYR A 122 9.88 -1.96 -18.18
C TYR A 122 9.36 -3.07 -17.26
N LEU A 123 8.31 -3.80 -17.67
CA LEU A 123 7.75 -4.91 -16.91
C LEU A 123 8.77 -6.03 -16.70
N GLU A 124 9.51 -6.41 -17.74
CA GLU A 124 10.58 -7.41 -17.60
C GLU A 124 11.70 -6.94 -16.68
N LYS A 125 12.11 -5.66 -16.75
CA LYS A 125 13.13 -5.09 -15.86
C LYS A 125 12.61 -4.98 -14.42
N LYS A 126 11.32 -4.64 -14.23
CA LYS A 126 10.66 -4.59 -12.92
C LYS A 126 10.58 -5.98 -12.30
N GLN A 127 10.07 -6.97 -13.03
CA GLN A 127 10.04 -8.37 -12.62
C GLN A 127 11.45 -8.91 -12.34
N ARG A 128 12.45 -8.61 -13.19
CA ARG A 128 13.85 -9.00 -12.95
C ARG A 128 14.44 -8.37 -11.69
N ARG A 129 14.02 -7.15 -11.33
CA ARG A 129 14.46 -6.47 -10.09
C ARG A 129 13.72 -7.01 -8.87
N GLU A 130 12.42 -7.23 -8.97
CA GLU A 130 11.58 -7.77 -7.89
C GLU A 130 11.98 -9.21 -7.52
N PHE A 131 12.18 -10.09 -8.51
CA PHE A 131 12.58 -11.49 -8.25
C PHE A 131 14.10 -11.67 -8.03
N GLY A 132 14.90 -10.67 -8.43
CA GLY A 132 16.37 -10.71 -8.38
C GLY A 132 16.99 -9.89 -7.25
N GLN A 133 16.18 -9.32 -6.35
CA GLN A 133 16.67 -8.56 -5.21
C GLN A 133 17.26 -9.53 -4.19
N GLN A 134 18.57 -9.65 -4.22
CA GLN A 134 19.38 -10.60 -3.44
C GLN A 134 20.24 -9.90 -2.39
N ILE A 135 19.96 -8.61 -2.18
CA ILE A 135 20.58 -7.75 -1.20
C ILE A 135 19.45 -7.20 -0.32
N THR A 136 19.58 -7.35 1.00
CA THR A 136 18.64 -6.85 2.00
C THR A 136 18.67 -5.32 2.07
N GLU A 137 17.69 -4.73 2.76
CA GLU A 137 17.67 -3.28 3.02
C GLU A 137 18.92 -2.80 3.78
N GLU A 138 19.57 -3.70 4.53
CA GLU A 138 20.82 -3.47 5.28
C GLU A 138 22.09 -3.64 4.43
N GLY A 139 21.95 -3.95 3.13
CA GLY A 139 23.10 -4.14 2.23
C GLY A 139 23.76 -5.52 2.32
N THR A 140 23.18 -6.46 3.06
CA THR A 140 23.70 -7.84 3.20
C THR A 140 23.13 -8.77 2.13
N ILE A 141 23.83 -9.86 1.79
CA ILE A 141 23.31 -10.84 0.83
C ILE A 141 22.18 -11.63 1.47
N ASP A 142 21.02 -11.63 0.83
CA ASP A 142 19.84 -12.36 1.28
C ASP A 142 20.12 -13.86 1.34
N LYS A 143 19.54 -14.57 2.31
CA LYS A 143 19.78 -16.00 2.47
C LYS A 143 19.02 -16.79 1.40
N MET A 144 19.74 -17.68 0.70
CA MET A 144 19.15 -18.61 -0.27
C MET A 144 18.45 -19.76 0.48
N ASN A 145 17.23 -20.09 0.06
CA ASN A 145 16.50 -21.23 0.62
C ASN A 145 17.00 -22.56 0.04
N ASP A 146 16.76 -23.66 0.76
CA ASP A 146 17.29 -24.98 0.40
C ASP A 146 16.72 -25.53 -0.92
N GLU A 147 15.45 -25.21 -1.24
CA GLU A 147 14.80 -25.63 -2.50
C GLU A 147 15.51 -25.01 -3.72
N ILE A 148 15.81 -23.71 -3.69
CA ILE A 148 16.56 -23.01 -4.74
C ILE A 148 18.01 -23.47 -4.76
N ALA A 149 18.63 -23.67 -3.59
CA ALA A 149 20.01 -24.14 -3.49
C ALA A 149 20.17 -25.51 -4.15
N GLN A 150 19.30 -26.47 -3.85
CA GLN A 150 19.32 -27.80 -4.46
C GLN A 150 19.11 -27.71 -5.97
N ALA A 151 18.10 -26.97 -6.43
CA ALA A 151 17.87 -26.77 -7.86
C ALA A 151 19.09 -26.14 -8.55
N CYS A 152 19.81 -25.24 -7.86
CA CYS A 152 21.05 -24.71 -8.40
C CYS A 152 22.10 -25.82 -8.58
N ILE A 153 22.28 -26.70 -7.59
CA ILE A 153 23.23 -27.81 -7.66
C ILE A 153 22.88 -28.79 -8.80
N ASP A 154 21.60 -29.15 -8.93
CA ASP A 154 21.11 -30.08 -9.96
C ASP A 154 21.28 -29.53 -11.39
N GLY A 155 21.28 -28.21 -11.53
CA GLY A 155 21.47 -27.48 -12.78
C GLY A 155 22.94 -27.29 -13.17
N LEU A 156 23.89 -27.40 -12.24
CA LEU A 156 25.34 -27.24 -12.46
C LEU A 156 25.96 -28.48 -13.09
N LYS A 157 25.52 -28.81 -14.30
CA LYS A 157 26.00 -29.94 -15.09
C LYS A 157 26.22 -29.54 -16.54
N ASN A 158 27.10 -30.26 -17.22
CA ASN A 158 27.47 -30.05 -18.62
C ASN A 158 28.05 -28.66 -18.92
N LEU A 159 28.70 -28.02 -17.93
CA LEU A 159 29.36 -26.74 -18.09
C LEU A 159 30.85 -26.94 -18.43
N GLU A 160 31.41 -26.04 -19.25
CA GLU A 160 32.87 -25.90 -19.41
C GLU A 160 33.36 -24.83 -18.43
N ILE A 161 34.28 -25.21 -17.54
CA ILE A 161 34.70 -24.38 -16.40
C ILE A 161 36.15 -23.91 -16.56
N HIS A 162 36.31 -22.59 -16.46
CA HIS A 162 37.55 -21.86 -16.70
C HIS A 162 38.18 -21.38 -15.39
N ASN A 163 39.49 -21.15 -15.42
CA ASN A 163 40.24 -20.70 -14.24
C ASN A 163 40.01 -19.21 -13.93
N TYR A 164 40.11 -18.36 -14.96
CA TYR A 164 40.11 -16.92 -14.79
C TYR A 164 38.69 -16.36 -14.88
N PRO A 165 38.35 -15.36 -14.04
CA PRO A 165 37.05 -14.72 -14.08
C PRO A 165 36.94 -13.85 -15.34
N GLN A 166 36.12 -14.30 -16.28
CA GLN A 166 35.52 -13.47 -17.32
C GLN A 166 34.13 -12.98 -16.86
N PRO A 167 33.52 -12.01 -17.54
CA PRO A 167 32.10 -11.71 -17.35
C PRO A 167 31.27 -13.00 -17.37
N ILE A 168 30.39 -13.17 -16.38
CA ILE A 168 29.65 -14.42 -16.13
C ILE A 168 28.79 -14.87 -17.31
N ASN A 169 28.48 -13.98 -18.24
CA ASN A 169 27.74 -14.28 -19.47
C ASN A 169 28.62 -14.85 -20.60
N MET A 170 29.94 -14.77 -20.47
CA MET A 170 30.91 -15.28 -21.44
C MET A 170 31.41 -16.67 -21.04
N GLU A 171 31.92 -16.82 -19.83
CA GLU A 171 32.48 -18.09 -19.35
C GLU A 171 32.10 -18.33 -17.88
N VAL A 172 31.98 -19.61 -17.51
CA VAL A 172 31.82 -20.01 -16.11
C VAL A 172 33.19 -20.16 -15.48
N SER A 173 33.47 -19.40 -14.42
CA SER A 173 34.72 -19.51 -13.69
C SER A 173 34.58 -20.43 -12.47
N LEU A 174 35.65 -21.16 -12.16
CA LEU A 174 35.72 -22.01 -10.98
C LEU A 174 35.51 -21.19 -9.69
N LEU A 175 36.05 -19.97 -9.66
CA LEU A 175 35.85 -19.01 -8.56
C LEU A 175 34.38 -18.65 -8.36
N SER A 176 33.63 -18.39 -9.44
CA SER A 176 32.20 -18.07 -9.35
C SER A 176 31.36 -19.23 -8.82
N ILE A 177 31.71 -20.48 -9.20
CA ILE A 177 31.03 -21.66 -8.66
C ILE A 177 31.31 -21.80 -7.17
N PHE A 178 32.59 -21.74 -6.75
CA PHE A 178 32.93 -21.85 -5.34
C PHE A 178 32.31 -20.74 -4.48
N SER A 179 32.36 -19.49 -4.94
CA SER A 179 31.66 -18.38 -4.28
C SER A 179 30.17 -18.68 -4.07
N GLY A 180 29.52 -19.29 -5.07
CA GLY A 180 28.16 -19.79 -4.96
C GLY A 180 27.98 -20.88 -3.91
N LEU A 181 28.76 -21.95 -4.01
CA LEU A 181 28.63 -23.12 -3.14
C LEU A 181 28.92 -22.80 -1.67
N TYR A 182 29.97 -22.02 -1.38
CA TYR A 182 30.28 -21.60 -0.01
C TYR A 182 29.22 -20.66 0.57
N GLY A 183 28.43 -20.00 -0.27
CA GLY A 183 27.26 -19.23 0.15
C GLY A 183 26.04 -20.06 0.55
N ILE A 184 25.99 -21.35 0.23
CA ILE A 184 24.90 -22.24 0.62
C ILE A 184 25.08 -22.63 2.09
N THR A 185 24.07 -22.35 2.91
CA THR A 185 24.13 -22.64 4.35
C THR A 185 23.90 -24.11 4.68
N ASN A 186 23.12 -24.83 3.86
CA ASN A 186 22.89 -26.25 4.06
C ASN A 186 24.14 -27.05 3.65
N GLU A 187 24.78 -27.70 4.62
CA GLU A 187 26.07 -28.37 4.43
C GLU A 187 25.97 -29.57 3.49
N SER A 188 24.86 -30.30 3.52
CA SER A 188 24.64 -31.47 2.66
C SER A 188 24.56 -31.05 1.18
N ILE A 189 23.77 -30.02 0.89
CA ILE A 189 23.62 -29.46 -0.46
C ILE A 189 24.95 -28.90 -0.95
N ARG A 190 25.66 -28.17 -0.09
CA ARG A 190 26.99 -27.64 -0.41
C ARG A 190 27.99 -28.76 -0.74
N ALA A 191 28.06 -29.80 0.09
CA ALA A 191 28.97 -30.93 -0.11
C ALA A 191 28.66 -31.69 -1.41
N GLU A 192 27.37 -31.87 -1.72
CA GLU A 192 26.94 -32.42 -3.01
C GLU A 192 27.42 -31.56 -4.18
N GLY A 193 27.16 -30.24 -4.13
CA GLY A 193 27.62 -29.31 -5.15
C GLY A 193 29.13 -29.36 -5.38
N MET A 194 29.94 -29.46 -4.31
CA MET A 194 31.39 -29.59 -4.41
C MET A 194 31.82 -30.87 -5.14
N ARG A 195 31.13 -31.99 -4.92
CA ARG A 195 31.39 -33.26 -5.64
C ARG A 195 31.00 -33.16 -7.10
N ASN A 196 29.86 -32.51 -7.37
CA ASN A 196 29.27 -32.40 -8.70
C ASN A 196 30.14 -31.61 -9.68
N ILE A 197 30.99 -30.68 -9.19
CA ILE A 197 31.89 -29.88 -10.04
C ILE A 197 32.69 -30.78 -10.99
N ARG A 198 33.44 -31.74 -10.46
CA ARG A 198 34.30 -32.63 -11.27
C ARG A 198 33.53 -33.78 -11.91
N GLN A 199 32.42 -34.19 -11.30
CA GLN A 199 31.66 -35.35 -11.76
C GLN A 199 30.82 -35.06 -13.00
N PHE A 200 30.23 -33.87 -13.09
CA PHE A 200 29.24 -33.55 -14.11
C PHE A 200 29.65 -32.39 -15.04
N ASN A 201 30.83 -31.81 -14.86
CA ASN A 201 31.32 -30.69 -15.66
C ASN A 201 32.73 -30.93 -16.19
N LYS A 202 33.10 -30.17 -17.23
CA LYS A 202 34.41 -30.26 -17.87
C LYS A 202 35.27 -29.10 -17.43
N LEU A 203 36.36 -29.38 -16.72
CA LEU A 203 37.32 -28.36 -16.29
C LEU A 203 38.42 -28.21 -17.34
N THR A 204 38.80 -26.97 -17.63
CA THR A 204 40.02 -26.69 -18.39
C THR A 204 41.26 -27.12 -17.59
N ALA A 205 42.36 -27.47 -18.26
CA ALA A 205 43.60 -27.89 -17.59
C ALA A 205 44.12 -26.87 -16.56
N ASN A 206 43.95 -25.57 -16.87
CA ASN A 206 44.29 -24.50 -15.95
C ASN A 206 43.33 -24.39 -14.76
N ALA A 207 42.03 -24.67 -14.95
CA ALA A 207 41.08 -24.71 -13.84
C ALA A 207 41.37 -25.89 -12.90
N GLU A 208 41.72 -27.04 -13.46
CA GLU A 208 42.10 -28.23 -12.70
C GLU A 208 43.34 -27.99 -11.83
N LYS A 209 44.38 -27.37 -12.42
CA LYS A 209 45.63 -27.03 -11.70
C LYS A 209 45.41 -26.06 -10.52
N ASN A 210 44.43 -25.16 -10.64
CA ASN A 210 44.18 -24.11 -9.65
C ASN A 210 42.96 -24.40 -8.76
N TYR A 211 42.44 -25.62 -8.76
CA TYR A 211 41.20 -25.99 -8.08
C TYR A 211 41.19 -25.62 -6.59
N GLY A 212 42.24 -25.99 -5.86
CA GLY A 212 42.36 -25.70 -4.43
C GLY A 212 42.43 -24.20 -4.11
N GLN A 213 43.18 -23.43 -4.91
CA GLN A 213 43.28 -21.98 -4.73
C GLN A 213 41.95 -21.27 -4.99
N ALA A 214 41.22 -21.69 -6.02
CA ALA A 214 39.90 -21.16 -6.33
C ALA A 214 38.87 -21.48 -5.22
N ALA A 215 38.93 -22.67 -4.64
CA ALA A 215 38.08 -23.07 -3.51
C ALA A 215 38.28 -22.13 -2.31
N SER A 216 39.53 -21.98 -1.83
CA SER A 216 39.83 -21.08 -0.71
C SER A 216 39.50 -19.61 -1.00
N SER A 217 39.61 -19.19 -2.27
CA SER A 217 39.27 -17.82 -2.67
C SER A 217 37.75 -17.58 -2.71
N GLY A 218 36.97 -18.58 -3.16
CA GLY A 218 35.52 -18.51 -3.18
C GLY A 218 34.91 -18.45 -1.77
N GLU A 219 35.49 -19.19 -0.83
CA GLU A 219 35.09 -19.18 0.59
C GLU A 219 35.19 -17.79 1.24
N ARG A 220 36.15 -16.96 0.81
CA ARG A 220 36.33 -15.60 1.33
C ARG A 220 35.26 -14.61 0.87
N LYS A 221 34.53 -14.92 -0.21
CA LYS A 221 33.48 -14.06 -0.77
C LYS A 221 32.25 -14.90 -1.15
N PRO A 222 31.54 -15.47 -0.16
CA PRO A 222 30.40 -16.31 -0.42
C PRO A 222 29.23 -15.48 -0.98
N ASN A 223 28.62 -15.97 -2.06
CA ASN A 223 27.41 -15.39 -2.64
C ASN A 223 26.61 -16.50 -3.36
N PRO A 224 25.65 -17.15 -2.68
CA PRO A 224 24.94 -18.29 -3.24
C PRO A 224 24.17 -17.94 -4.52
N TRP A 225 23.70 -16.71 -4.63
CA TRP A 225 22.88 -16.28 -5.75
C TRP A 225 23.61 -16.17 -7.08
N ILE A 226 24.95 -16.17 -7.07
CA ILE A 226 25.73 -16.24 -8.30
C ILE A 226 25.40 -17.50 -9.12
N LEU A 227 25.01 -18.59 -8.46
CA LEU A 227 24.63 -19.84 -9.12
C LEU A 227 23.41 -19.66 -10.04
N THR A 228 22.42 -18.87 -9.60
CA THR A 228 21.25 -18.55 -10.44
C THR A 228 21.66 -17.78 -11.69
N LYS A 229 22.69 -16.92 -11.60
CA LYS A 229 23.23 -16.18 -12.76
C LYS A 229 24.00 -17.10 -13.70
N ILE A 230 24.80 -18.03 -13.18
CA ILE A 230 25.49 -19.05 -13.99
C ILE A 230 24.46 -19.81 -14.82
N LEU A 231 23.42 -20.35 -14.17
CA LEU A 231 22.38 -21.12 -14.85
C LEU A 231 21.61 -20.28 -15.87
N LYS A 232 21.31 -19.02 -15.56
CA LYS A 232 20.64 -18.12 -16.50
C LYS A 232 21.40 -17.96 -17.82
N TYR A 233 22.73 -17.88 -17.79
CA TYR A 233 23.54 -17.65 -18.99
C TYR A 233 23.97 -18.95 -19.67
N HIS A 234 24.30 -19.97 -18.90
CA HIS A 234 24.95 -21.19 -19.42
C HIS A 234 24.04 -22.42 -19.40
N ASN A 235 22.85 -22.33 -18.80
CA ASN A 235 21.83 -23.37 -18.81
C ASN A 235 20.42 -22.75 -18.85
N LYS A 236 20.17 -21.98 -19.92
CA LYS A 236 19.01 -21.10 -20.04
C LYS A 236 17.67 -21.84 -19.92
N ASP A 237 17.53 -23.01 -20.56
CA ASP A 237 16.29 -23.78 -20.53
C ASP A 237 15.96 -24.26 -19.11
N TYR A 238 16.96 -24.78 -18.39
CA TYR A 238 16.80 -25.16 -16.99
C TYR A 238 16.49 -23.95 -16.08
N TYR A 239 17.11 -22.81 -16.34
CA TYR A 239 16.82 -21.59 -15.60
C TYR A 239 15.36 -21.15 -15.79
N GLU A 240 14.85 -21.11 -17.01
CA GLU A 240 13.48 -20.67 -17.29
C GLU A 240 12.43 -21.67 -16.78
N GLN A 241 12.70 -22.98 -16.86
CA GLN A 241 11.76 -24.04 -16.45
C GLN A 241 11.76 -24.33 -14.95
N THR A 242 12.91 -24.19 -14.28
CA THR A 242 13.07 -24.62 -12.88
C THR A 242 13.41 -23.45 -11.96
N ILE A 243 14.49 -22.72 -12.24
CA ILE A 243 14.99 -21.68 -11.31
C ILE A 243 14.04 -20.48 -11.23
N LYS A 244 13.59 -19.95 -12.37
CA LYS A 244 12.75 -18.75 -12.43
C LYS A 244 11.40 -18.92 -11.71
N PRO A 245 10.66 -20.04 -11.86
CA PRO A 245 9.47 -20.31 -11.04
C PRO A 245 9.76 -20.34 -9.54
N LEU A 246 10.87 -20.96 -9.12
CA LEU A 246 11.26 -21.02 -7.70
C LEU A 246 11.60 -19.62 -7.14
N LEU A 247 12.29 -18.78 -7.92
CA LEU A 247 12.55 -17.38 -7.55
C LEU A 247 11.26 -16.59 -7.35
N LYS A 248 10.28 -16.76 -8.24
CA LYS A 248 8.97 -16.12 -8.14
C LYS A 248 8.23 -16.56 -6.87
N LYS A 249 8.16 -17.87 -6.64
CA LYS A 249 7.53 -18.46 -5.43
C LYS A 249 8.18 -17.92 -4.15
N ASN A 250 9.51 -17.92 -4.07
CA ASN A 250 10.24 -17.43 -2.91
C ASN A 250 9.97 -15.94 -2.64
N TYR A 251 9.91 -15.12 -3.68
CA TYR A 251 9.56 -13.70 -3.54
C TYR A 251 8.14 -13.50 -3.00
N GLU A 252 7.16 -14.23 -3.51
CA GLU A 252 5.77 -14.17 -3.05
C GLU A 252 5.64 -14.56 -1.57
N VAL A 253 6.32 -15.64 -1.15
CA VAL A 253 6.38 -16.07 0.24
C VAL A 253 7.01 -15.00 1.14
N LYS A 254 8.14 -14.42 0.74
CA LYS A 254 8.79 -13.34 1.52
C LYS A 254 7.91 -12.11 1.64
N LYS A 255 7.21 -11.74 0.55
CA LYS A 255 6.26 -10.63 0.56
C LYS A 255 5.11 -10.88 1.54
N GLN A 256 4.53 -12.08 1.50
CA GLN A 256 3.46 -12.47 2.44
C GLN A 256 3.95 -12.48 3.89
N GLN A 257 5.16 -13.00 4.14
CA GLN A 257 5.76 -13.01 5.47
C GLN A 257 5.98 -11.59 6.00
N LYS A 258 6.52 -10.68 5.18
CA LYS A 258 6.69 -9.26 5.55
C LYS A 258 5.35 -8.63 5.94
N ILE A 259 4.29 -8.85 5.14
CA ILE A 259 2.94 -8.38 5.47
C ILE A 259 2.46 -8.97 6.80
N ALA A 260 2.60 -10.28 7.00
CA ALA A 260 2.17 -10.95 8.22
C ALA A 260 2.89 -10.44 9.47
N ASP A 261 4.18 -10.15 9.37
CA ASP A 261 4.96 -9.61 10.48
C ASP A 261 4.63 -8.15 10.77
N THR A 262 4.40 -7.32 9.74
CA THR A 262 3.90 -5.95 9.90
C THR A 262 2.50 -5.92 10.53
N VAL A 263 1.59 -6.81 10.10
CA VAL A 263 0.23 -6.93 10.66
C VAL A 263 0.25 -7.21 12.17
N LYS A 264 1.23 -7.96 12.67
CA LYS A 264 1.38 -8.22 14.12
C LYS A 264 1.85 -7.00 14.91
N GLN A 265 2.51 -6.04 14.24
CA GLN A 265 3.04 -4.83 14.87
C GLN A 265 2.05 -3.67 14.84
N ILE A 266 1.09 -3.69 13.91
CA ILE A 266 0.05 -2.67 13.78
C ILE A 266 -0.83 -2.66 15.03
N GLU A 267 -1.02 -1.48 15.61
CA GLU A 267 -1.95 -1.28 16.72
C GLU A 267 -3.38 -1.53 16.23
N GLN A 268 -4.11 -2.41 16.94
CA GLN A 268 -5.50 -2.65 16.60
C GLN A 268 -6.36 -1.49 17.10
N HIS A 269 -7.16 -0.93 16.20
CA HIS A 269 -8.17 0.06 16.52
C HIS A 269 -9.55 -0.47 16.18
N GLU A 270 -10.52 -0.11 17.01
CA GLU A 270 -11.93 -0.27 16.67
C GLU A 270 -12.52 1.08 16.27
N ILE A 271 -13.55 1.03 15.41
CA ILE A 271 -14.29 2.24 15.07
C ILE A 271 -14.97 2.74 16.34
N ASP A 272 -14.61 3.93 16.80
CA ASP A 272 -15.27 4.63 17.92
C ASP A 272 -16.00 5.87 17.39
N LEU A 273 -17.32 5.92 17.56
CA LEU A 273 -18.16 7.04 17.15
C LEU A 273 -17.96 8.30 18.02
N LYS A 274 -17.49 8.17 19.25
CA LYS A 274 -17.21 9.30 20.16
C LYS A 274 -15.92 10.02 19.78
N ASN A 275 -14.96 9.29 19.22
CA ASN A 275 -13.72 9.86 18.68
C ASN A 275 -14.01 10.79 17.49
N SER A 276 -13.34 11.94 17.40
CA SER A 276 -13.54 12.92 16.31
C SER A 276 -12.86 12.55 14.98
N PHE A 277 -11.94 11.58 14.97
CA PHE A 277 -11.18 11.15 13.79
C PHE A 277 -12.07 10.54 12.72
N LYS A 278 -11.91 11.00 11.48
CA LYS A 278 -12.74 10.73 10.30
C LYS A 278 -11.86 10.47 9.08
N LEU A 279 -12.49 10.06 7.98
CA LEU A 279 -11.79 9.80 6.73
C LEU A 279 -11.06 11.03 6.17
N ASN A 280 -11.59 12.24 6.38
CA ASN A 280 -10.92 13.48 5.92
C ASN A 280 -9.59 13.71 6.63
N ASP A 281 -9.45 13.31 7.91
CA ASP A 281 -8.18 13.43 8.64
C ASP A 281 -7.07 12.58 7.99
N ILE A 282 -7.44 11.44 7.38
CA ILE A 282 -6.50 10.62 6.59
C ILE A 282 -6.05 11.36 5.34
N SER A 283 -6.98 12.03 4.65
CA SER A 283 -6.66 12.87 3.49
C SER A 283 -5.73 14.02 3.88
N ASP A 284 -6.01 14.69 5.00
CA ASP A 284 -5.18 15.79 5.50
C ASP A 284 -3.78 15.31 5.91
N LYS A 285 -3.69 14.15 6.58
CA LYS A 285 -2.39 13.54 6.91
C LYS A 285 -1.61 13.17 5.66
N ALA A 286 -2.28 12.64 4.63
CA ALA A 286 -1.66 12.32 3.35
C ALA A 286 -1.12 13.57 2.64
N MET A 287 -1.91 14.64 2.57
CA MET A 287 -1.49 15.93 1.99
C MET A 287 -0.29 16.53 2.72
N ASN A 288 -0.20 16.32 4.04
CA ASN A 288 0.90 16.81 4.87
C ASN A 288 2.09 15.83 4.94
N GLY A 289 2.12 14.77 4.12
CA GLY A 289 3.22 13.82 4.03
C GLY A 289 3.45 12.99 5.30
N LYS A 290 2.47 12.88 6.20
CA LYS A 290 2.61 12.28 7.54
C LYS A 290 2.78 10.76 7.57
N TYR A 291 2.71 10.11 6.41
CA TYR A 291 2.77 8.65 6.31
C TYR A 291 4.14 8.12 5.89
N ASP A 292 5.12 8.98 5.58
CA ASP A 292 6.49 8.58 5.20
C ASP A 292 6.56 7.47 4.12
N ASN A 293 5.60 7.46 3.20
CA ASN A 293 5.41 6.42 2.17
C ASN A 293 5.22 4.99 2.72
N LYS A 294 4.68 4.86 3.94
CA LYS A 294 4.38 3.60 4.61
C LYS A 294 2.88 3.32 4.61
N LEU A 295 2.48 2.20 4.01
CA LEU A 295 1.06 1.82 3.93
C LEU A 295 0.52 1.34 5.27
N GLU A 296 1.38 0.81 6.15
CA GLU A 296 1.00 0.35 7.50
C GLU A 296 0.43 1.47 8.36
N LEU A 297 1.01 2.68 8.30
CA LEU A 297 0.51 3.85 9.03
C LEU A 297 -0.85 4.34 8.49
N VAL A 298 -1.07 4.17 7.19
CA VAL A 298 -2.38 4.47 6.58
C VAL A 298 -3.42 3.43 7.01
N ALA A 299 -3.03 2.15 7.08
CA ALA A 299 -3.91 1.08 7.54
C ALA A 299 -4.35 1.27 9.00
N GLU A 300 -3.44 1.66 9.89
CA GLU A 300 -3.73 2.03 11.28
C GLU A 300 -4.82 3.10 11.40
N ASP A 301 -4.72 4.17 10.60
CA ASP A 301 -5.73 5.21 10.60
C ASP A 301 -7.05 4.75 9.94
N LEU A 302 -6.98 3.94 8.88
CA LEU A 302 -8.16 3.38 8.24
C LEU A 302 -8.95 2.49 9.20
N LEU A 303 -8.30 1.76 10.11
CA LEU A 303 -8.97 0.90 11.10
C LEU A 303 -9.90 1.67 12.05
N LYS A 304 -9.63 2.97 12.27
CA LYS A 304 -10.47 3.86 13.09
C LYS A 304 -11.77 4.24 12.39
N VAL A 305 -11.87 4.01 11.08
CA VAL A 305 -12.98 4.50 10.25
C VAL A 305 -13.63 3.43 9.37
N ILE A 306 -12.97 2.31 9.08
CA ILE A 306 -13.46 1.27 8.16
C ILE A 306 -13.30 -0.12 8.78
N ASN A 307 -14.34 -0.95 8.62
CA ASN A 307 -14.30 -2.40 8.76
C ASN A 307 -15.00 -3.06 7.56
N ALA A 308 -14.83 -4.36 7.38
CA ALA A 308 -15.47 -5.15 6.32
C ALA A 308 -16.08 -6.42 6.91
N ALA A 309 -17.31 -6.74 6.51
CA ALA A 309 -17.98 -7.97 6.91
C ALA A 309 -18.54 -8.71 5.68
N PRO A 310 -18.57 -10.06 5.69
CA PRO A 310 -19.15 -10.82 4.60
C PRO A 310 -20.68 -10.63 4.55
N CYS A 311 -21.22 -10.60 3.34
CA CYS A 311 -22.67 -10.54 3.02
C CYS A 311 -22.98 -11.48 1.84
N GLN A 312 -24.26 -11.69 1.50
CA GLN A 312 -24.65 -12.67 0.47
C GLN A 312 -24.00 -12.38 -0.89
N ASN A 313 -23.79 -11.10 -1.22
CA ASN A 313 -23.23 -10.66 -2.50
C ASN A 313 -21.79 -10.12 -2.40
N GLY A 314 -20.99 -10.62 -1.45
CA GLY A 314 -19.57 -10.26 -1.31
C GLY A 314 -19.26 -9.62 0.04
N TRP A 315 -18.76 -8.39 0.01
CA TRP A 315 -18.35 -7.65 1.22
C TRP A 315 -19.20 -6.40 1.43
N CYS A 316 -19.64 -6.21 2.66
CA CYS A 316 -20.24 -4.98 3.17
C CYS A 316 -19.18 -4.21 3.96
N TYR A 317 -18.91 -2.96 3.56
CA TYR A 317 -17.95 -2.09 4.24
C TYR A 317 -18.69 -1.20 5.23
N ILE A 318 -18.25 -1.25 6.47
CA ILE A 318 -18.76 -0.50 7.61
C ILE A 318 -17.90 0.74 7.70
N VAL A 319 -18.49 1.91 7.48
CA VAL A 319 -17.76 3.18 7.36
C VAL A 319 -18.27 4.17 8.40
N LYS A 320 -17.35 4.73 9.17
CA LYS A 320 -17.61 5.86 10.05
C LYS A 320 -17.67 7.15 9.22
N GLU A 321 -18.82 7.79 9.21
CA GLU A 321 -19.03 9.05 8.50
C GLU A 321 -19.63 10.11 9.43
N TYR A 322 -19.37 11.38 9.14
CA TYR A 322 -19.94 12.48 9.89
C TYR A 322 -21.27 12.91 9.28
N ASP A 323 -22.33 12.79 10.07
CA ASP A 323 -23.64 13.30 9.73
C ASP A 323 -23.70 14.80 10.09
N CYS A 324 -23.73 15.64 9.05
CA CYS A 324 -23.77 17.09 9.19
C CYS A 324 -25.12 17.62 9.72
N LEU A 325 -26.22 16.87 9.57
CA LEU A 325 -27.54 17.30 10.05
C LEU A 325 -27.66 17.09 11.57
N ASN A 326 -27.07 16.00 12.07
CA ASN A 326 -27.12 15.64 13.48
C ASN A 326 -25.82 15.96 14.24
N GLU A 327 -24.84 16.56 13.56
CA GLU A 327 -23.52 16.94 14.07
C GLU A 327 -22.81 15.81 14.85
N LYS A 328 -22.88 14.58 14.32
CA LYS A 328 -22.34 13.39 15.01
C LYS A 328 -21.76 12.39 14.03
N ASN A 329 -20.87 11.54 14.50
CA ASN A 329 -20.43 10.39 13.71
C ASN A 329 -21.50 9.29 13.73
N VAL A 330 -21.70 8.67 12.58
CA VAL A 330 -22.62 7.55 12.37
C VAL A 330 -21.91 6.43 11.61
N ILE A 331 -22.49 5.24 11.66
CA ILE A 331 -22.07 4.11 10.84
C ILE A 331 -22.95 4.07 9.59
N ASN A 332 -22.31 4.03 8.43
CA ASN A 332 -22.95 3.80 7.14
C ASN A 332 -22.36 2.56 6.47
N TYR A 333 -23.15 1.90 5.64
CA TYR A 333 -22.71 0.72 4.90
C TYR A 333 -22.48 1.05 3.44
N LYS A 334 -21.39 0.51 2.88
CA LYS A 334 -21.03 0.69 1.47
C LYS A 334 -20.71 -0.63 0.80
N ASN A 335 -21.08 -0.72 -0.48
CA ASN A 335 -20.57 -1.78 -1.34
C ASN A 335 -19.11 -1.53 -1.73
N LYS A 336 -18.47 -2.55 -2.31
CA LYS A 336 -17.08 -2.49 -2.76
C LYS A 336 -16.81 -1.31 -3.69
N THR A 337 -17.64 -1.08 -4.70
CA THR A 337 -17.41 -0.01 -5.69
C THR A 337 -17.39 1.37 -5.01
N ALA A 338 -18.38 1.67 -4.18
CA ALA A 338 -18.51 2.95 -3.52
C ALA A 338 -17.31 3.27 -2.60
N ILE A 339 -16.86 2.31 -1.79
CA ILE A 339 -15.71 2.54 -0.91
C ILE A 339 -14.39 2.61 -1.69
N TYR A 340 -14.25 1.80 -2.75
CA TYR A 340 -13.06 1.82 -3.59
C TYR A 340 -12.90 3.15 -4.30
N ASP A 341 -13.99 3.70 -4.85
CA ASP A 341 -13.97 5.00 -5.51
C ASP A 341 -13.61 6.12 -4.51
N GLN A 342 -14.17 6.08 -3.30
CA GLN A 342 -13.87 7.05 -2.24
C GLN A 342 -12.38 6.99 -1.84
N LEU A 343 -11.84 5.80 -1.56
CA LEU A 343 -10.44 5.65 -1.13
C LEU A 343 -9.43 5.92 -2.26
N ARG A 344 -9.80 5.72 -3.53
CA ARG A 344 -8.99 6.11 -4.69
C ARG A 344 -8.77 7.61 -4.81
N THR A 345 -9.68 8.43 -4.27
CA THR A 345 -9.51 9.88 -4.29
C THR A 345 -8.42 10.36 -3.32
N ILE A 346 -8.15 9.59 -2.26
CA ILE A 346 -7.11 9.90 -1.26
C ILE A 346 -5.76 9.46 -1.81
N ARG A 347 -5.07 10.38 -2.47
CA ARG A 347 -3.71 10.18 -3.01
C ARG A 347 -2.71 10.32 -1.88
N LEU A 348 -1.88 9.29 -1.70
CA LEU A 348 -0.87 9.25 -0.64
C LEU A 348 0.47 9.76 -1.15
N TRP A 349 1.04 9.08 -2.15
CA TRP A 349 2.28 9.48 -2.82
C TRP A 349 2.33 8.91 -4.23
N GLN A 350 3.38 9.26 -4.98
CA GLN A 350 3.62 8.73 -6.31
C GLN A 350 4.87 7.85 -6.31
N ASP A 351 4.69 6.56 -6.60
CA ASP A 351 5.82 5.66 -6.86
C ASP A 351 6.05 5.57 -8.37
N ARG A 352 7.04 6.32 -8.86
CA ARG A 352 7.58 6.34 -10.24
C ARG A 352 6.56 6.53 -11.37
N LYS A 353 5.63 5.57 -11.56
CA LYS A 353 4.57 5.55 -12.58
C LYS A 353 3.14 5.39 -12.02
N LYS A 354 2.96 4.97 -10.76
CA LYS A 354 1.62 4.75 -10.17
C LYS A 354 1.41 5.69 -8.99
N HIS A 355 0.23 6.29 -8.92
CA HIS A 355 -0.23 6.94 -7.69
C HIS A 355 -0.65 5.86 -6.69
N ILE A 356 0.00 5.89 -5.53
CA ILE A 356 -0.41 5.09 -4.38
C ILE A 356 -1.49 5.86 -3.64
N THR A 357 -2.57 5.18 -3.32
CA THR A 357 -3.81 5.74 -2.76
C THR A 357 -4.22 4.93 -1.54
N ALA A 358 -5.17 5.45 -0.74
CA ALA A 358 -5.62 4.77 0.48
C ALA A 358 -6.18 3.35 0.21
N ILE A 359 -6.68 3.08 -1.00
CA ILE A 359 -7.13 1.73 -1.38
C ILE A 359 -6.00 0.70 -1.37
N ASP A 360 -4.77 1.11 -1.71
CA ASP A 360 -3.62 0.20 -1.74
C ASP A 360 -3.29 -0.31 -0.32
N ALA A 361 -3.53 0.52 0.71
CA ALA A 361 -3.39 0.11 2.12
C ALA A 361 -4.49 -0.89 2.51
N LEU A 362 -5.75 -0.60 2.16
CA LEU A 362 -6.87 -1.50 2.42
C LEU A 362 -6.69 -2.87 1.74
N GLU A 363 -6.20 -2.91 0.49
CA GLU A 363 -5.97 -4.15 -0.24
C GLU A 363 -4.77 -4.94 0.31
N GLN A 364 -3.68 -4.25 0.66
CA GLN A 364 -2.48 -4.90 1.18
C GLN A 364 -2.71 -5.52 2.57
N TYR A 365 -3.52 -4.87 3.40
CA TYR A 365 -3.78 -5.27 4.79
C TYR A 365 -5.24 -5.65 5.05
N HIS A 366 -5.94 -6.19 4.03
CA HIS A 366 -7.38 -6.47 4.08
C HIS A 366 -7.82 -7.26 5.33
N SER A 367 -7.02 -8.24 5.75
CA SER A 367 -7.30 -9.09 6.91
C SER A 367 -7.44 -8.34 8.24
N LEU A 368 -6.88 -7.14 8.36
CA LEU A 368 -7.03 -6.29 9.56
C LEU A 368 -8.46 -5.74 9.70
N PHE A 369 -9.13 -5.52 8.58
CA PHE A 369 -10.45 -4.88 8.53
C PHE A 369 -11.59 -5.91 8.63
N GLU A 370 -11.30 -7.20 8.50
CA GLU A 370 -12.30 -8.25 8.44
C GLU A 370 -12.99 -8.51 9.80
N LYS A 371 -14.32 -8.54 9.76
CA LYS A 371 -15.21 -8.95 10.83
C LYS A 371 -16.05 -10.13 10.34
N LEU A 372 -16.39 -11.06 11.22
CA LEU A 372 -17.22 -12.24 10.90
C LEU A 372 -18.67 -11.87 10.54
N GLY A 373 -19.12 -10.69 10.94
CA GLY A 373 -20.47 -10.20 10.72
C GLY A 373 -20.73 -8.92 11.49
N ILE A 374 -21.97 -8.43 11.37
CA ILE A 374 -22.46 -7.23 12.02
C ILE A 374 -23.59 -7.63 12.94
N LYS A 375 -23.58 -7.14 14.19
CA LYS A 375 -24.68 -7.29 15.14
C LYS A 375 -24.91 -5.97 15.87
N PHE A 376 -26.12 -5.82 16.39
CA PHE A 376 -26.42 -4.67 17.23
C PHE A 376 -25.50 -4.62 18.47
N ILE A 377 -25.43 -5.73 19.21
CA ILE A 377 -24.50 -5.93 20.34
C ILE A 377 -23.88 -7.33 20.21
N SER A 378 -22.56 -7.42 20.36
CA SER A 378 -21.84 -8.68 20.44
C SER A 378 -20.71 -8.62 21.47
N GLN A 379 -20.53 -9.71 22.21
CA GLN A 379 -19.36 -9.93 23.07
C GLN A 379 -18.18 -10.57 22.30
N ASN A 380 -18.40 -10.98 21.04
CA ASN A 380 -17.35 -11.54 20.21
C ASN A 380 -16.60 -10.39 19.50
N PRO A 381 -15.31 -10.14 19.79
CA PRO A 381 -14.56 -9.02 19.20
C PRO A 381 -14.37 -9.15 17.68
N LYS A 382 -14.59 -10.36 17.13
CA LYS A 382 -14.57 -10.61 15.69
C LYS A 382 -15.87 -10.18 15.00
N ILE A 383 -16.93 -9.86 15.73
CA ILE A 383 -18.19 -9.34 15.18
C ILE A 383 -18.24 -7.84 15.45
N PHE A 384 -18.60 -7.05 14.44
CA PHE A 384 -18.78 -5.61 14.64
C PHE A 384 -20.07 -5.33 15.41
N SER A 385 -19.96 -4.63 16.54
CA SER A 385 -21.10 -4.14 17.32
C SER A 385 -21.46 -2.72 16.89
N THR A 386 -22.67 -2.52 16.37
CA THR A 386 -23.14 -1.19 15.95
C THR A 386 -23.51 -0.30 17.15
N PHE A 387 -23.93 -0.90 18.27
CA PHE A 387 -24.16 -0.20 19.53
C PHE A 387 -22.86 -0.04 20.31
N GLN A 388 -22.48 1.22 20.55
CA GLN A 388 -21.25 1.59 21.27
C GLN A 388 -21.53 2.24 22.63
N GLY A 389 -22.69 1.93 23.20
CA GLY A 389 -23.17 2.52 24.44
C GLY A 389 -23.92 3.84 24.24
N TYR A 390 -24.43 4.36 25.35
CA TYR A 390 -25.15 5.63 25.37
C TYR A 390 -24.19 6.83 25.30
N LYS A 391 -24.72 7.95 24.82
CA LYS A 391 -24.02 9.24 24.79
C LYS A 391 -23.65 9.69 26.20
N TYR A 392 -24.56 9.51 27.15
CA TYR A 392 -24.41 9.95 28.53
C TYR A 392 -23.99 8.79 29.43
N ILE A 393 -23.16 9.09 30.42
CA ILE A 393 -22.69 8.13 31.43
C ILE A 393 -23.70 8.06 32.58
N GLN A 394 -23.72 6.91 33.25
CA GLN A 394 -24.44 6.78 34.52
C GLN A 394 -23.76 7.64 35.59
N VAL A 395 -24.57 8.31 36.41
CA VAL A 395 -24.11 9.10 37.55
C VAL A 395 -24.42 8.35 38.85
N ASP A 396 -23.57 8.55 39.86
CA ASP A 396 -23.74 7.90 41.18
C ASP A 396 -24.85 8.54 42.00
N GLU A 397 -25.08 9.85 41.84
CA GLU A 397 -26.11 10.60 42.54
C GLU A 397 -27.11 11.23 41.56
N ILE A 398 -28.40 11.10 41.87
CA ILE A 398 -29.49 11.64 41.06
C ILE A 398 -29.95 12.96 41.65
N ASP A 399 -29.84 14.02 40.87
CA ASP A 399 -30.42 15.32 41.19
C ASP A 399 -31.91 15.34 40.83
N GLN A 400 -32.74 15.07 41.83
CA GLN A 400 -34.19 14.96 41.66
C GLN A 400 -34.80 16.21 41.01
N THR A 401 -34.27 17.40 41.31
CA THR A 401 -34.81 18.68 40.81
C THR A 401 -34.73 18.80 39.29
N LYS A 402 -33.76 18.13 38.66
CA LYS A 402 -33.58 18.12 37.19
C LYS A 402 -34.53 17.16 36.49
N ILE A 403 -35.01 16.13 37.17
CA ILE A 403 -35.87 15.10 36.57
C ILE A 403 -37.35 15.22 36.96
N GLU A 404 -37.65 15.96 38.03
CA GLU A 404 -39.00 16.11 38.58
C GLU A 404 -40.02 16.60 37.54
N GLN A 405 -39.65 17.55 36.69
CA GLN A 405 -40.54 18.05 35.62
C GLN A 405 -40.89 16.96 34.60
N PHE A 406 -39.95 16.07 34.26
CA PHE A 406 -40.20 14.96 33.35
C PHE A 406 -41.08 13.89 34.00
N LEU A 407 -40.81 13.57 35.27
CA LEU A 407 -41.62 12.62 36.04
C LEU A 407 -43.06 13.13 36.22
N GLY A 408 -43.22 14.42 36.53
CA GLY A 408 -44.51 15.10 36.62
C GLY A 408 -45.26 15.09 35.29
N LEU A 409 -44.59 15.33 34.16
CA LEU A 409 -45.22 15.21 32.84
C LEU A 409 -45.78 13.79 32.60
N VAL A 410 -45.01 12.75 32.93
CA VAL A 410 -45.48 11.36 32.77
C VAL A 410 -46.63 11.07 33.72
N LYS A 411 -46.54 11.48 34.99
CA LYS A 411 -47.56 11.21 36.02
C LYS A 411 -48.86 11.97 35.76
N ASP A 412 -48.76 13.28 35.62
CA ASP A 412 -49.91 14.19 35.65
C ASP A 412 -50.59 14.23 34.27
N THR A 413 -49.80 14.31 33.20
CA THR A 413 -50.31 14.53 31.84
C THR A 413 -50.53 13.23 31.07
N ILE A 414 -49.51 12.37 30.98
CA ILE A 414 -49.58 11.16 30.15
C ILE A 414 -50.43 10.08 30.83
N SER A 415 -50.19 9.85 32.12
CA SER A 415 -50.92 8.84 32.90
C SER A 415 -52.20 9.36 33.54
N ALA A 416 -52.50 10.67 33.43
CA ALA A 416 -53.66 11.30 34.06
C ALA A 416 -53.80 10.98 35.57
N ASN A 417 -52.68 11.02 36.30
CA ASN A 417 -52.57 10.64 37.72
C ASN A 417 -52.90 9.17 38.03
N ASN A 418 -52.97 8.29 37.04
CA ASN A 418 -53.12 6.85 37.26
C ASN A 418 -51.77 6.23 37.62
N GLU A 419 -51.61 5.81 38.87
CA GLU A 419 -50.35 5.28 39.40
C GLU A 419 -49.89 4.01 38.65
N LEU A 420 -50.82 3.11 38.29
CA LEU A 420 -50.49 1.88 37.57
C LEU A 420 -49.91 2.15 36.18
N ILE A 421 -50.49 3.12 35.44
CA ILE A 421 -50.01 3.50 34.11
C ILE A 421 -48.67 4.24 34.24
N TYR A 422 -48.53 5.12 35.23
CA TYR A 422 -47.28 5.83 35.51
C TYR A 422 -46.12 4.88 35.79
N GLU A 423 -46.31 3.93 36.72
CA GLU A 423 -45.30 2.92 37.02
C GLU A 423 -44.99 2.05 35.81
N TYR A 424 -46.00 1.63 35.05
CA TYR A 424 -45.80 0.83 33.83
C TYR A 424 -44.92 1.57 32.81
N LEU A 425 -45.23 2.83 32.50
CA LEU A 425 -44.48 3.62 31.51
C LEU A 425 -43.04 3.87 31.96
N LEU A 426 -42.82 4.20 33.24
CA LEU A 426 -41.46 4.38 33.76
C LEU A 426 -40.64 3.09 33.70
N ASN A 427 -41.21 1.97 34.12
CA ASN A 427 -40.54 0.68 34.06
C ASN A 427 -40.28 0.25 32.61
N TRP A 428 -41.20 0.55 31.69
CA TRP A 428 -41.02 0.27 30.27
C TRP A 428 -39.84 1.08 29.67
N ILE A 429 -39.75 2.37 29.97
CA ILE A 429 -38.61 3.22 29.55
C ILE A 429 -37.30 2.73 30.19
N ALA A 430 -37.32 2.44 31.50
CA ALA A 430 -36.17 1.95 32.23
C ALA A 430 -35.65 0.62 31.65
N TYR A 431 -36.56 -0.29 31.30
CA TYR A 431 -36.21 -1.58 30.69
C TYR A 431 -35.44 -1.40 29.37
N ILE A 432 -35.90 -0.49 28.49
CA ILE A 432 -35.23 -0.20 27.20
C ILE A 432 -33.79 0.28 27.43
N ILE A 433 -33.57 1.15 28.42
CA ILE A 433 -32.26 1.73 28.71
C ILE A 433 -31.33 0.68 29.36
N GLN A 434 -31.85 -0.11 30.30
CA GLN A 434 -31.06 -1.08 31.06
C GLN A 434 -30.77 -2.36 30.28
N ASN A 435 -31.61 -2.72 29.31
CA ASN A 435 -31.53 -3.97 28.56
C ASN A 435 -31.27 -3.72 27.07
N ALA A 436 -30.16 -3.05 26.75
CA ALA A 436 -29.76 -2.76 25.38
C ALA A 436 -29.77 -4.05 24.50
N GLY A 437 -30.38 -3.95 23.32
CA GLY A 437 -30.50 -5.06 22.37
C GLY A 437 -31.60 -6.09 22.68
N LYS A 438 -32.37 -5.92 23.76
CA LYS A 438 -33.58 -6.73 24.02
C LYS A 438 -34.83 -5.99 23.56
N LYS A 439 -35.79 -6.73 23.00
CA LYS A 439 -37.11 -6.20 22.67
C LYS A 439 -37.99 -6.15 23.93
N THR A 440 -38.88 -5.17 23.98
CA THR A 440 -39.94 -5.05 24.99
C THR A 440 -41.17 -5.90 24.65
N GLU A 441 -41.27 -6.35 23.39
CA GLU A 441 -42.43 -7.08 22.83
C GLU A 441 -43.77 -6.32 22.97
N THR A 442 -43.69 -5.03 23.29
CA THR A 442 -44.82 -4.15 23.60
C THR A 442 -44.53 -2.75 23.06
N ALA A 443 -45.56 -2.09 22.53
CA ALA A 443 -45.48 -0.73 22.01
C ALA A 443 -46.62 0.12 22.60
N PRO A 444 -46.32 1.04 23.54
CA PRO A 444 -47.29 1.99 24.07
C PRO A 444 -47.78 2.94 22.96
N ILE A 445 -49.09 3.15 22.90
CA ILE A 445 -49.70 4.14 22.00
C ILE A 445 -50.19 5.30 22.87
N LEU A 446 -49.66 6.49 22.61
CA LEU A 446 -50.08 7.73 23.27
C LEU A 446 -51.01 8.49 22.32
N GLN A 447 -52.23 8.76 22.76
CA GLN A 447 -53.22 9.52 22.00
C GLN A 447 -53.52 10.84 22.72
N GLY A 448 -53.44 11.96 22.00
CA GLY A 448 -53.66 13.30 22.55
C GLY A 448 -53.88 14.35 21.46
N LEU A 449 -54.09 15.61 21.86
CA LEU A 449 -54.19 16.75 20.94
C LEU A 449 -52.82 17.08 20.33
N GLN A 450 -52.80 17.70 19.14
CA GLN A 450 -51.56 18.06 18.43
C GLN A 450 -50.64 18.95 19.30
N GLY A 451 -49.32 18.70 19.27
CA GLY A 451 -48.32 19.60 19.86
C GLY A 451 -47.21 18.96 20.71
N TYR A 452 -47.24 17.64 20.97
CA TYR A 452 -46.35 16.99 21.96
C TYR A 452 -45.17 16.17 21.38
N SER A 453 -44.97 16.13 20.05
CA SER A 453 -44.01 15.20 19.41
C SER A 453 -43.05 15.92 18.45
N SER A 454 -41.75 15.63 18.54
CA SER A 454 -40.71 16.06 17.59
C SER A 454 -40.55 15.06 16.43
N LYS A 455 -39.98 15.50 15.29
CA LYS A 455 -39.85 14.73 14.03
C LYS A 455 -39.37 13.30 14.24
N ASN A 456 -40.13 12.35 13.67
CA ASN A 456 -40.04 10.92 13.85
C ASN A 456 -40.54 10.20 12.58
N VAL A 457 -40.71 8.87 12.61
CA VAL A 457 -41.25 8.12 11.47
C VAL A 457 -42.74 8.45 11.30
N THR A 458 -43.09 9.10 10.19
CA THR A 458 -44.46 9.55 9.91
C THR A 458 -45.19 8.66 8.90
N ASP A 459 -44.44 7.87 8.14
CA ASP A 459 -44.98 6.93 7.16
C ASP A 459 -44.75 5.49 7.64
N ILE A 460 -45.81 4.70 7.64
CA ILE A 460 -45.74 3.29 8.03
C ILE A 460 -44.89 2.49 7.03
N ASP A 461 -44.89 2.88 5.76
CA ASP A 461 -44.15 2.20 4.70
C ASP A 461 -42.63 2.30 4.90
N ASP A 462 -42.14 3.33 5.61
CA ASP A 462 -40.73 3.43 5.99
C ASP A 462 -40.31 2.34 6.99
N MET A 463 -41.26 1.73 7.72
CA MET A 463 -40.99 0.63 8.67
C MET A 463 -41.30 -0.74 8.08
N VAL A 464 -42.45 -0.88 7.41
CA VAL A 464 -42.97 -2.18 6.94
C VAL A 464 -42.73 -2.43 5.45
N GLY A 465 -42.39 -1.39 4.70
CA GLY A 465 -42.21 -1.46 3.27
C GLY A 465 -40.92 -2.14 2.84
N LYS A 466 -40.68 -2.14 1.52
CA LYS A 466 -39.53 -2.82 0.91
C LYS A 466 -38.19 -2.28 1.40
N PHE A 467 -38.10 -0.99 1.72
CA PHE A 467 -36.89 -0.35 2.24
C PHE A 467 -37.19 0.21 3.61
N ASN A 468 -36.59 -0.38 4.64
CA ASN A 468 -36.93 -0.14 6.04
C ASN A 468 -35.69 0.09 6.91
N ALA A 469 -34.67 0.74 6.36
CA ALA A 469 -33.44 1.06 7.11
C ALA A 469 -33.69 2.00 8.31
N VAL A 470 -34.85 2.68 8.38
CA VAL A 470 -35.18 3.58 9.51
C VAL A 470 -35.24 2.85 10.85
N ILE A 471 -35.61 1.56 10.84
CA ILE A 471 -35.68 0.71 12.04
C ILE A 471 -34.39 -0.07 12.30
N GLU A 472 -33.39 0.05 11.41
CA GLU A 472 -32.13 -0.67 11.55
C GLU A 472 -31.30 -0.14 12.72
N ASN A 473 -30.77 -1.06 13.53
CA ASN A 473 -29.89 -0.75 14.65
C ASN A 473 -30.48 0.33 15.60
N LYS A 474 -31.80 0.32 15.81
CA LYS A 474 -32.50 1.25 16.72
C LYS A 474 -32.91 0.55 18.02
N MET A 475 -32.73 1.25 19.13
CA MET A 475 -33.28 0.86 20.44
C MET A 475 -34.75 1.24 20.59
N LEU A 476 -35.13 2.38 20.02
CA LEU A 476 -36.48 2.93 20.09
C LEU A 476 -36.77 3.63 18.76
N VAL A 477 -37.94 3.33 18.21
CA VAL A 477 -38.50 4.03 17.05
C VAL A 477 -39.80 4.65 17.53
N ILE A 478 -39.90 5.96 17.41
CA ILE A 478 -41.15 6.67 17.70
C ILE A 478 -41.84 6.88 16.36
N ALA A 479 -43.09 6.47 16.30
CA ALA A 479 -43.92 6.60 15.13
C ALA A 479 -44.99 7.66 15.39
N ASN A 480 -45.04 8.70 14.55
CA ASN A 480 -45.92 9.84 14.76
C ASN A 480 -47.06 9.83 13.73
N GLU A 481 -48.29 9.65 14.21
CA GLU A 481 -49.52 9.72 13.40
C GLU A 481 -49.45 8.88 12.09
N MET A 482 -48.94 7.64 12.18
CA MET A 482 -48.86 6.74 11.04
C MET A 482 -50.26 6.50 10.43
N LYS A 483 -50.47 6.97 9.20
CA LYS A 483 -51.70 6.71 8.46
C LYS A 483 -51.67 5.27 7.94
N ASN A 484 -52.61 4.45 8.41
CA ASN A 484 -52.79 3.09 7.92
C ASN A 484 -54.23 2.88 7.45
N CYS A 485 -54.51 3.08 6.17
CA CYS A 485 -55.84 3.03 5.57
C CYS A 485 -55.87 2.23 4.26
N GLY A 486 -57.05 1.76 3.85
CA GLY A 486 -57.23 0.99 2.61
C GLY A 486 -56.80 -0.48 2.72
N ASP A 487 -56.59 -1.12 1.57
CA ASP A 487 -56.32 -2.57 1.47
C ASP A 487 -55.00 -3.00 2.11
N ALA A 488 -54.04 -2.08 2.25
CA ALA A 488 -52.75 -2.32 2.90
C ALA A 488 -52.82 -2.36 4.44
N ARG A 489 -53.99 -2.04 5.05
CA ARG A 489 -54.14 -1.91 6.50
C ARG A 489 -53.76 -3.18 7.26
N MET A 490 -54.31 -4.32 6.84
CA MET A 490 -54.07 -5.61 7.50
C MET A 490 -52.63 -6.09 7.31
N PRO A 491 -52.06 -6.12 6.09
CA PRO A 491 -50.64 -6.45 5.88
C PRO A 491 -49.67 -5.61 6.72
N ASN A 492 -49.90 -4.29 6.79
CA ASN A 492 -49.06 -3.39 7.55
C ASN A 492 -49.14 -3.67 9.07
N MET A 493 -50.32 -4.07 9.57
CA MET A 493 -50.51 -4.39 10.98
C MET A 493 -49.83 -5.71 11.36
N ASP A 494 -49.89 -6.72 10.49
CA ASP A 494 -49.17 -7.98 10.68
C ASP A 494 -47.65 -7.77 10.64
N ALA A 495 -47.16 -6.95 9.72
CA ALA A 495 -45.74 -6.60 9.63
C ALA A 495 -45.27 -5.83 10.88
N LEU A 496 -46.04 -4.85 11.37
CA LEU A 496 -45.72 -4.14 12.61
C LEU A 496 -45.67 -5.09 13.81
N LYS A 497 -46.62 -6.04 13.91
CA LYS A 497 -46.61 -7.05 14.97
C LYS A 497 -45.32 -7.87 14.93
N SER A 498 -44.94 -8.36 13.75
CA SER A 498 -43.67 -9.07 13.54
C SER A 498 -42.44 -8.23 13.96
N ILE A 499 -42.41 -6.95 13.58
CA ILE A 499 -41.33 -6.03 14.00
C ILE A 499 -41.27 -5.89 15.53
N ILE A 500 -42.40 -5.89 16.23
CA ILE A 500 -42.45 -5.77 17.70
C ILE A 500 -42.05 -7.07 18.40
N THR A 501 -42.55 -8.23 17.92
CA THR A 501 -42.46 -9.50 18.67
C THR A 501 -41.38 -10.44 18.18
N ASP A 502 -41.06 -10.45 16.88
CA ASP A 502 -40.21 -11.50 16.33
C ASP A 502 -38.75 -11.27 16.71
N SER A 503 -38.02 -12.35 16.96
CA SER A 503 -36.59 -12.27 17.33
C SER A 503 -35.69 -11.76 16.19
N SER A 504 -36.15 -11.89 14.94
CA SER A 504 -35.44 -11.41 13.75
C SER A 504 -36.42 -11.02 12.65
N PHE A 505 -36.08 -9.99 11.89
CA PHE A 505 -36.80 -9.57 10.69
C PHE A 505 -35.81 -9.05 9.65
N GLN A 506 -36.25 -8.98 8.39
CA GLN A 506 -35.39 -8.51 7.31
C GLN A 506 -35.37 -6.99 7.25
N VAL A 507 -34.18 -6.42 7.26
CA VAL A 507 -33.95 -5.00 6.92
C VAL A 507 -33.36 -4.92 5.52
N ASN A 508 -33.86 -3.99 4.72
CA ASN A 508 -33.34 -3.70 3.39
C ASN A 508 -33.01 -2.21 3.28
N GLU A 509 -31.74 -1.90 3.05
CA GLU A 509 -31.28 -0.55 2.72
C GLU A 509 -31.07 -0.41 1.21
N LYS A 510 -31.28 0.80 0.67
CA LYS A 510 -31.06 1.05 -0.76
C LYS A 510 -29.57 0.97 -1.08
N TYR A 511 -29.23 0.34 -2.20
CA TYR A 511 -27.87 0.27 -2.76
C TYR A 511 -26.82 -0.48 -1.93
N ILE A 512 -27.23 -1.18 -0.88
CA ILE A 512 -26.36 -2.01 -0.04
C ILE A 512 -26.52 -3.48 -0.42
N PRO A 513 -25.40 -4.26 -0.43
CA PRO A 513 -25.45 -5.69 -0.69
C PRO A 513 -26.30 -6.40 0.38
N LYS A 514 -27.15 -7.33 -0.05
CA LYS A 514 -27.93 -8.19 0.84
C LYS A 514 -27.06 -9.21 1.56
#